data_AF-A0A1R1L6F3-F1
#
_entry.id   AF-A0A1R1L6F3-F1
#
_cell.length_a   1.000
_cell.length_b   1.000
_cell.length_c   1.000
_cell.angle_alpha   90.00
_cell.angle_beta   90.00
_cell.angle_gamma   90.00
#
_symmetry.space_group_name_H-M   'P 1'
#
loop_
_entity.id
_entity.type
_entity.pdbx_description
1 polymer ?
#
loop_
_entity_poly.entity_id
_entity_poly.type
_entity_poly.pdbx_seq_one_letter_code
_entity_poly.pdbx_strand_id
1 'polypeptide(L)'
;MSEPSRDRTPDEQPITELVSQLTEQMTQLVRDEVQVARAEFTEKGKHAGRAAAMFGGTALLAFYVGEVLIGSARAGLDRIMPRWSSALLVSSALFGAAGVAAAAGWRELQQVTPVVPDALATNLSRDVETIKENAQR
;
A
#
# COMPACT_ATOMS: atom_id res chain seq x y z
N MET A 1 -30.43 -32.43 69.12
CA MET A 1 -30.04 -31.02 68.97
C MET A 1 -29.40 -30.89 67.61
N SER A 2 -30.08 -30.22 66.70
CA SER A 2 -29.91 -30.33 65.25
C SER A 2 -28.84 -29.36 64.76
N GLU A 3 -27.77 -29.86 64.13
CA GLU A 3 -26.90 -29.02 63.32
C GLU A 3 -27.48 -28.93 61.90
N PRO A 4 -27.72 -27.72 61.35
CA PRO A 4 -28.21 -27.58 60.00
C PRO A 4 -27.06 -27.80 59.01
N SER A 5 -27.27 -28.74 58.10
CA SER A 5 -26.45 -28.94 56.91
C SER A 5 -26.37 -27.62 56.14
N ARG A 6 -25.21 -26.95 56.18
CA ARG A 6 -24.93 -25.85 55.24
C ARG A 6 -24.74 -26.46 53.87
N ASP A 7 -25.83 -26.46 53.13
CA ASP A 7 -25.90 -26.63 51.69
C ASP A 7 -24.95 -25.59 51.07
N ARG A 8 -23.73 -26.01 50.69
CA ARG A 8 -22.89 -25.21 49.79
C ARG A 8 -23.37 -25.60 48.40
N THR A 9 -24.21 -24.78 47.79
CA THR A 9 -24.53 -24.87 46.38
C THR A 9 -23.23 -24.73 45.57
N PRO A 10 -22.75 -25.78 44.90
CA PRO A 10 -21.59 -25.71 44.02
C PRO A 10 -22.11 -25.82 42.59
N ASP A 11 -22.59 -24.73 41.98
CA ASP A 11 -22.86 -24.77 40.53
C ASP A 11 -22.91 -23.43 39.80
N GLU A 12 -23.20 -22.31 40.45
CA GLU A 12 -23.21 -21.02 39.75
C GLU A 12 -21.88 -20.30 39.92
N GLN A 13 -20.86 -20.74 39.16
CA GLN A 13 -19.94 -19.71 38.65
C GLN A 13 -20.83 -18.73 37.89
N PRO A 14 -20.96 -17.48 38.37
CA PRO A 14 -21.94 -16.58 37.82
C PRO A 14 -21.56 -16.35 36.36
N ILE A 15 -22.53 -16.40 35.44
CA ILE A 15 -22.34 -16.17 34.00
C ILE A 15 -21.48 -14.90 33.74
N THR A 16 -21.55 -13.95 34.67
CA THR A 16 -20.70 -12.75 34.77
C THR A 16 -19.19 -13.03 34.76
N GLU A 17 -18.72 -14.10 35.39
CA GLU A 17 -17.30 -14.46 35.47
C GLU A 17 -16.79 -15.12 34.18
N LEU A 18 -17.63 -15.89 33.50
CA LEU A 18 -17.34 -16.43 32.15
C LEU A 18 -17.30 -15.30 31.11
N VAL A 19 -18.24 -14.36 31.17
CA VAL A 19 -18.24 -13.18 30.29
C VAL A 19 -16.99 -12.33 30.54
N SER A 20 -16.58 -12.15 31.80
CA SER A 20 -15.33 -11.46 32.14
C SER A 20 -14.11 -12.16 31.55
N GLN A 21 -14.01 -13.49 31.70
CA GLN A 21 -12.89 -14.27 31.16
C GLN A 21 -12.85 -14.27 29.62
N LEU A 22 -14.00 -14.33 28.96
CA LEU A 22 -14.08 -14.27 27.49
C LEU A 22 -13.67 -12.89 26.98
N THR A 23 -14.08 -11.83 27.67
CA THR A 23 -13.70 -10.44 27.35
C THR A 23 -12.19 -10.23 27.56
N GLU A 24 -11.63 -10.78 28.63
CA GLU A 24 -10.19 -10.76 28.90
C GLU A 24 -9.42 -11.48 27.78
N GLN A 25 -9.87 -12.67 27.37
CA GLN A 25 -9.24 -13.46 26.30
C GLN A 25 -9.35 -12.76 24.93
N MET A 26 -10.50 -12.19 24.59
CA MET A 26 -10.65 -11.41 23.36
C MET A 26 -9.73 -10.18 23.37
N THR A 27 -9.62 -9.51 24.52
CA THR A 27 -8.71 -8.37 24.68
C THR A 27 -7.26 -8.79 24.49
N GLN A 28 -6.86 -9.94 25.04
CA GLN A 28 -5.52 -10.50 24.86
C GLN A 28 -5.27 -10.87 23.39
N LEU A 29 -6.20 -11.57 22.75
CA LEU A 29 -6.08 -11.96 21.34
C LEU A 29 -5.92 -10.76 20.41
N VAL A 30 -6.75 -9.72 20.58
CA VAL A 30 -6.64 -8.48 19.80
C VAL A 30 -5.27 -7.83 20.01
N ARG A 31 -4.76 -7.85 21.24
CA ARG A 31 -3.46 -7.25 21.57
C ARG A 31 -2.30 -8.02 20.94
N ASP A 32 -2.39 -9.34 20.89
CA ASP A 32 -1.41 -10.21 20.25
C ASP A 32 -1.44 -10.04 18.73
N GLU A 33 -2.63 -10.00 18.12
CA GLU A 33 -2.79 -9.78 16.68
C GLU A 33 -2.23 -8.41 16.26
N VAL A 34 -2.45 -7.37 17.09
CA VAL A 34 -1.85 -6.05 16.88
C VAL A 34 -0.32 -6.09 16.99
N GLN A 35 0.25 -6.87 17.91
CA GLN A 35 1.70 -7.03 18.01
C GLN A 35 2.28 -7.73 16.77
N VAL A 36 1.64 -8.81 16.32
CA VAL A 36 2.04 -9.55 15.12
C VAL A 36 1.95 -8.64 13.89
N ALA A 37 0.83 -7.95 13.70
CA ALA A 37 0.66 -7.01 12.61
C ALA A 37 1.73 -5.90 12.66
N ARG A 38 2.03 -5.32 13.83
CA ARG A 38 3.09 -4.32 13.97
C ARG A 38 4.47 -4.85 13.57
N ALA A 39 4.80 -6.08 13.96
CA ALA A 39 6.06 -6.71 13.60
C ALA A 39 6.16 -6.89 12.08
N GLU A 40 5.11 -7.43 11.45
CA GLU A 40 5.06 -7.64 10.00
C GLU A 40 5.09 -6.32 9.22
N PHE A 41 4.35 -5.30 9.66
CA PHE A 41 4.38 -3.96 9.06
C PHE A 41 5.77 -3.33 9.16
N THR A 42 6.46 -3.52 10.28
CA THR A 42 7.82 -3.00 10.48
C THR A 42 8.81 -3.70 9.54
N GLU A 43 8.71 -5.02 9.40
CA GLU A 43 9.58 -5.79 8.52
C GLU A 43 9.34 -5.49 7.04
N LYS A 44 8.07 -5.42 6.61
CA LYS A 44 7.67 -4.96 5.27
C LYS A 44 8.11 -3.53 5.03
N GLY A 45 7.94 -2.64 6.01
CA GLY A 45 8.38 -1.24 5.95
C GLY A 45 9.89 -1.11 5.78
N LYS A 46 10.69 -1.93 6.47
CA LYS A 46 12.15 -1.94 6.33
C LYS A 46 12.59 -2.43 4.94
N HIS A 47 11.96 -3.48 4.42
CA HIS A 47 12.23 -3.97 3.07
C HIS A 47 11.86 -2.93 2.00
N ALA A 48 10.66 -2.36 2.10
CA ALA A 48 10.21 -1.28 1.21
C ALA A 48 11.14 -0.06 1.30
N GLY A 49 11.55 0.34 2.51
CA GLY A 49 12.46 1.46 2.74
C GLY A 49 13.85 1.23 2.13
N ARG A 50 14.42 0.02 2.28
CA ARG A 50 15.71 -0.33 1.65
C ARG A 50 15.60 -0.34 0.12
N ALA A 51 14.53 -0.91 -0.42
CA ALA A 51 14.27 -0.89 -1.86
C ALA A 51 14.15 0.56 -2.37
N ALA A 52 13.35 1.40 -1.71
CA ALA A 52 13.20 2.81 -2.03
C ALA A 52 14.54 3.56 -1.98
N ALA A 53 15.39 3.29 -0.97
CA ALA A 53 16.71 3.89 -0.87
C ALA A 53 17.65 3.46 -2.01
N MET A 54 17.67 2.17 -2.37
CA MET A 54 18.52 1.66 -3.46
C MET A 54 18.07 2.19 -4.81
N PHE A 55 16.75 2.19 -5.08
CA PHE A 55 16.20 2.76 -6.31
C PHE A 55 16.35 4.29 -6.36
N GLY A 56 16.13 4.99 -5.25
CA GLY A 56 16.32 6.43 -5.15
C GLY A 56 17.77 6.85 -5.43
N GLY A 57 18.74 6.18 -4.80
CA GLY A 57 20.15 6.45 -5.04
C GLY A 57 20.58 6.15 -6.48
N THR A 58 20.11 5.04 -7.05
CA THR A 58 20.40 4.67 -8.45
C THR A 58 19.74 5.66 -9.43
N ALA A 59 18.53 6.11 -9.17
CA ALA A 59 17.84 7.11 -10.00
C ALA A 59 18.60 8.44 -10.03
N LEU A 60 19.12 8.89 -8.88
CA LEU A 60 19.96 10.10 -8.81
C LEU A 60 21.26 9.93 -9.60
N LEU A 61 21.94 8.79 -9.47
CA LEU A 61 23.14 8.51 -10.25
C LEU A 61 22.84 8.47 -11.76
N ALA A 62 21.76 7.80 -12.15
CA ALA A 62 21.31 7.75 -13.54
C ALA A 62 21.00 9.14 -14.11
N PHE A 63 20.44 10.03 -13.28
CA PHE A 63 20.21 11.43 -13.66
C PHE A 63 21.51 12.15 -14.02
N TYR A 64 22.54 12.08 -13.17
CA TYR A 64 23.84 12.70 -13.45
C TYR A 64 24.55 12.09 -14.66
N VAL A 65 24.50 10.75 -14.81
CA VAL A 65 25.04 10.08 -15.99
C VAL A 65 24.32 10.54 -17.26
N GLY A 66 22.99 10.72 -17.19
CA GLY A 66 22.18 11.27 -18.26
C GLY A 66 22.65 12.67 -18.69
N GLU A 67 22.84 13.59 -17.75
CA GLU A 67 23.36 14.94 -18.02
C GLU A 67 24.72 14.91 -18.74
N VAL A 68 25.64 14.06 -18.29
CA VAL A 68 26.97 13.90 -18.93
C VAL A 68 26.84 13.34 -20.35
N LEU A 69 25.95 12.38 -20.59
CA LEU A 69 25.70 11.82 -21.92
C LEU A 69 25.08 12.85 -22.86
N ILE A 70 24.10 13.64 -22.39
CA ILE A 70 23.48 14.73 -23.16
C ILE A 70 24.54 15.76 -23.55
N GLY A 71 25.36 16.20 -22.60
CA GLY A 71 26.45 17.14 -22.85
C GLY A 71 27.48 16.59 -23.86
N SER A 72 27.85 15.32 -23.71
CA SER A 72 28.79 14.63 -24.61
C SER A 72 28.24 14.50 -26.03
N ALA A 73 26.97 14.11 -26.17
CA ALA A 73 26.29 14.03 -27.46
C ALA A 73 26.25 15.40 -28.14
N ARG A 74 25.85 16.45 -27.41
CA ARG A 74 25.87 17.81 -27.94
C ARG A 74 27.27 18.25 -28.38
N ALA A 75 28.28 18.06 -27.53
CA ALA A 75 29.65 18.44 -27.83
C ALA A 75 30.22 17.68 -29.05
N GLY A 76 29.82 16.42 -29.25
CA GLY A 76 30.15 15.65 -30.44
C GLY A 76 29.46 16.21 -31.69
N LEU A 77 28.16 16.47 -31.63
CA LEU A 77 27.38 17.01 -32.74
C LEU A 77 27.78 18.44 -33.12
N ASP A 78 28.21 19.25 -32.15
CA ASP A 78 28.70 20.61 -32.36
C ASP A 78 29.90 20.66 -33.33
N ARG A 79 30.60 19.53 -33.57
CA ARG A 79 31.69 19.44 -34.54
C ARG A 79 31.23 19.32 -36.00
N ILE A 80 30.01 18.85 -36.23
CA ILE A 80 29.47 18.57 -37.57
C ILE A 80 28.27 19.44 -37.92
N MET A 81 27.68 20.14 -36.96
CA MET A 81 26.57 21.07 -37.17
C MET A 81 26.57 22.23 -36.16
N PRO A 82 25.81 23.32 -36.42
CA PRO A 82 25.69 24.43 -35.49
C PRO A 82 25.18 24.02 -34.10
N ARG A 83 25.64 24.74 -33.07
CA ARG A 83 25.33 24.42 -31.66
C ARG A 83 23.84 24.42 -31.33
N TRP A 84 23.07 25.27 -32.02
CA TRP A 84 21.63 25.36 -31.85
C TRP A 84 20.90 24.15 -32.46
N SER A 85 21.34 23.62 -33.60
CA SER A 85 20.70 22.46 -34.23
C SER A 85 21.04 21.16 -33.48
N SER A 86 22.27 21.06 -32.96
CA SER A 86 22.69 19.99 -32.06
C SER A 86 21.80 19.93 -30.80
N ALA A 87 21.56 21.09 -30.18
CA ALA A 87 20.64 21.24 -29.05
C ALA A 87 19.24 20.70 -29.34
N LEU A 88 18.66 21.15 -30.46
CA LEU A 88 17.30 20.78 -30.85
C LEU A 88 17.21 19.27 -31.10
N LEU A 89 18.14 18.70 -31.86
CA LEU A 89 18.12 17.28 -32.20
C LEU A 89 18.21 16.40 -30.94
N VAL A 90 19.16 16.68 -30.03
CA VAL A 90 19.30 15.93 -28.79
C VAL A 90 18.05 16.09 -27.91
N SER A 91 17.50 17.30 -27.81
CA SER A 91 16.27 17.54 -27.04
C SER A 91 15.06 16.81 -27.61
N SER A 92 14.87 16.79 -28.93
CA SER A 92 13.79 16.07 -29.58
C SER A 92 13.89 14.56 -29.37
N ALA A 93 15.11 14.01 -29.44
CA ALA A 93 15.34 12.60 -29.14
C ALA A 93 14.99 12.25 -27.68
N LEU A 94 15.39 13.11 -26.73
CA LEU A 94 15.06 12.92 -25.31
C LEU A 94 13.56 13.05 -25.03
N PHE A 95 12.88 14.03 -25.61
CA PHE A 95 11.42 14.19 -25.49
C PHE A 95 10.69 12.97 -26.07
N GLY A 96 11.15 12.43 -27.19
CA GLY A 96 10.62 11.19 -27.76
C GLY A 96 10.79 10.01 -26.81
N ALA A 97 12.00 9.80 -26.28
CA ALA A 97 12.28 8.73 -25.32
C ALA A 97 11.44 8.88 -24.03
N ALA A 98 11.34 10.10 -23.49
CA ALA A 98 10.52 10.41 -22.32
C ALA A 98 9.03 10.15 -22.57
N GLY A 99 8.51 10.50 -23.76
CA GLY A 99 7.14 10.21 -24.15
C GLY A 99 6.85 8.71 -24.21
N VAL A 100 7.76 7.92 -24.77
CA VAL A 100 7.64 6.45 -24.80
C VAL A 100 7.68 5.86 -23.40
N ALA A 101 8.62 6.30 -22.55
CA ALA A 101 8.72 5.84 -21.17
C ALA A 101 7.47 6.20 -20.35
N ALA A 102 6.95 7.42 -20.51
CA ALA A 102 5.71 7.86 -19.86
C ALA A 102 4.50 7.03 -20.31
N ALA A 103 4.39 6.75 -21.61
CA ALA A 103 3.32 5.90 -22.14
C ALA A 103 3.42 4.45 -21.63
N ALA A 104 4.63 3.89 -21.55
CA ALA A 104 4.85 2.56 -21.00
C ALA A 104 4.51 2.50 -19.50
N GLY A 105 4.97 3.48 -18.71
CA GLY A 105 4.64 3.57 -17.29
C GLY A 105 3.15 3.75 -17.04
N TRP A 106 2.46 4.54 -17.86
CA TRP A 106 1.00 4.69 -17.79
C TRP A 106 0.27 3.37 -18.06
N ARG A 107 0.72 2.62 -19.08
CA ARG A 107 0.17 1.29 -19.39
C ARG A 107 0.40 0.28 -18.28
N GLU A 108 1.56 0.33 -17.63
CA GLU A 108 1.87 -0.54 -16.49
C GLU A 108 0.98 -0.19 -15.30
N LEU A 109 0.85 1.09 -14.96
CA LEU A 109 -0.05 1.55 -13.88
C LEU A 109 -1.49 1.09 -14.11
N GLN A 110 -2.00 1.17 -15.34
CA GLN A 110 -3.32 0.66 -15.69
C GLN A 110 -3.47 -0.86 -15.50
N GLN A 111 -2.38 -1.63 -15.54
CA GLN A 111 -2.39 -3.07 -15.28
C GLN A 111 -2.28 -3.40 -13.79
N VAL A 112 -1.58 -2.58 -12.99
CA VAL A 112 -1.39 -2.83 -11.55
C VAL A 112 -2.48 -2.19 -10.67
N THR A 113 -3.25 -1.22 -11.19
CA THR A 113 -4.45 -0.72 -10.50
C THR A 113 -5.69 -1.41 -11.04
N PRO A 114 -6.40 -2.25 -10.25
CA PRO A 114 -7.83 -2.41 -10.48
C PRO A 114 -8.44 -1.04 -10.21
N VAL A 115 -8.82 -0.32 -11.27
CA VAL A 115 -9.58 0.93 -11.22
C VAL A 115 -10.93 0.60 -10.63
N VAL A 116 -11.00 0.53 -9.29
CA VAL A 116 -12.15 0.04 -8.52
C VAL A 116 -12.50 -1.42 -8.89
N PRO A 117 -12.48 -2.38 -7.95
CA PRO A 117 -13.07 -3.68 -8.21
C PRO A 117 -14.51 -3.48 -8.67
N ASP A 118 -14.91 -4.02 -9.83
CA ASP A 118 -16.32 -4.06 -10.25
C ASP A 118 -17.20 -4.65 -9.13
N ALA A 119 -16.61 -5.52 -8.30
CA ALA A 119 -17.19 -6.04 -7.07
C ALA A 119 -17.56 -4.96 -6.04
N LEU A 120 -16.78 -3.87 -5.87
CA LEU A 120 -17.15 -2.78 -4.97
C LEU A 120 -18.33 -1.96 -5.52
N ALA A 121 -18.42 -1.71 -6.82
CA ALA A 121 -19.57 -1.03 -7.42
C ALA A 121 -20.88 -1.84 -7.31
N THR A 122 -20.78 -3.17 -7.43
CA THR A 122 -21.94 -4.07 -7.40
C THR A 122 -22.44 -4.32 -5.97
N ASN A 123 -21.53 -4.45 -5.00
CA ASN A 123 -21.90 -4.69 -3.60
C ASN A 123 -22.45 -3.42 -2.93
N LEU A 124 -21.90 -2.24 -3.22
CA LEU A 124 -22.44 -0.98 -2.69
C LEU A 124 -23.89 -0.72 -3.14
N SER A 125 -24.23 -1.12 -4.37
CA SER A 125 -25.58 -0.98 -4.92
C SER A 125 -26.58 -1.89 -4.19
N ARG A 126 -26.18 -3.13 -3.87
CA ARG A 126 -26.99 -4.07 -3.07
C ARG A 126 -27.17 -3.61 -1.63
N ASP A 127 -26.11 -3.05 -1.03
CA ASP A 127 -26.16 -2.56 0.35
C ASP A 127 -27.07 -1.33 0.48
N VAL A 128 -27.06 -0.43 -0.51
CA VAL A 128 -27.98 0.73 -0.55
C VAL A 128 -29.43 0.29 -0.74
N GLU A 129 -29.69 -0.72 -1.59
CA GLU A 129 -31.04 -1.23 -1.82
C GLU A 129 -31.61 -1.92 -0.56
N THR A 130 -30.78 -2.69 0.14
CA THR A 130 -31.16 -3.36 1.40
C THR A 130 -31.44 -2.35 2.52
N ILE A 131 -30.70 -1.24 2.59
CA ILE A 131 -30.97 -0.17 3.56
C ILE A 131 -32.27 0.57 3.21
N LYS A 132 -32.56 0.77 1.92
CA LYS A 132 -33.75 1.47 1.45
C LYS A 132 -35.04 0.67 1.67
N GLU A 133 -35.00 -0.66 1.49
CA GLU A 133 -36.11 -1.56 1.80
C GLU A 133 -36.41 -1.63 3.30
N ASN A 134 -35.37 -1.64 4.15
CA ASN A 134 -35.55 -1.65 5.61
C ASN A 134 -36.02 -0.31 6.18
N ALA A 135 -35.76 0.81 5.50
CA ALA A 135 -36.25 2.13 5.89
C ALA A 135 -37.70 2.43 5.42
N GLN A 136 -38.27 1.58 4.55
CA GLN A 136 -39.64 1.70 4.05
C GLN A 136 -40.64 0.73 4.71
N ARG A 137 -40.19 -0.13 5.64
CA ARG A 137 -41.05 -0.90 6.55
C ARG A 137 -41.21 -0.19 7.88
#